data_AF-A0A660QGZ6-F1
#
_entry.id   AF-A0A660QGZ6-F1
#
_cell.length_a   1.000
_cell.length_b   1.000
_cell.length_c   1.000
_cell.angle_alpha   90.00
_cell.angle_beta   90.00
_cell.angle_gamma   90.00
#
_symmetry.space_group_name_H-M   'P 1'
#
loop_
_entity.id
_entity.type
_entity.pdbx_description
1 polymer ?
#
loop_
_entity_poly.entity_id
_entity_poly.type
_entity_poly.pdbx_seq_one_letter_code
_entity_poly.pdbx_strand_id
1 'polypeptide(L)' 'MFILSNYVVAIVFTLITMLCWGSWANTQKLAAKTWRFELFYWDYVIGVVALALIFAFTLGSFGESGRSFLADIQQADAA' A
#
# COMPACT_ATOMS: atom_id res chain seq x y z
N MET A 1 -10.46 9.08 6.90
CA MET A 1 -9.60 7.87 6.91
C MET A 1 -10.45 6.66 7.25
N PHE A 2 -10.20 5.52 6.62
CA PHE A 2 -10.89 4.28 6.93
C PHE A 2 -10.38 3.70 8.25
N ILE A 3 -11.29 3.56 9.21
CA ILE A 3 -11.01 2.99 10.53
C ILE A 3 -11.77 1.68 10.64
N LEU A 4 -11.07 0.63 11.07
CA LEU A 4 -11.68 -0.69 11.30
C LEU A 4 -12.63 -0.62 12.50
N SER A 5 -13.94 -0.75 12.24
CA SER A 5 -14.99 -0.68 13.27
C SER A 5 -15.45 -2.05 13.78
N ASN A 6 -15.05 -3.14 13.12
CA ASN A 6 -15.46 -4.50 13.50
C ASN A 6 -14.29 -5.49 13.38
N TYR A 7 -14.20 -6.38 14.36
CA TYR A 7 -13.22 -7.46 14.45
C TYR A 7 -13.14 -8.34 13.20
N VAL A 8 -14.28 -8.68 12.59
CA VAL A 8 -14.31 -9.52 11.38
C VAL A 8 -13.59 -8.82 10.22
N VAL A 9 -13.84 -7.52 10.04
CA VAL A 9 -13.17 -6.73 8.99
C VAL A 9 -11.67 -6.64 9.26
N ALA A 10 -11.27 -6.48 10.53
CA ALA A 10 -9.86 -6.47 10.90
C ALA A 10 -9.13 -7.79 10.57
N ILE A 11 -9.78 -8.95 10.81
CA ILE A 11 -9.22 -10.25 10.42
C ILE A 11 -9.08 -10.35 8.90
N VAL A 12 -10.09 -9.94 8.14
CA VAL A 12 -10.04 -9.98 6.67
C VAL A 12 -8.87 -9.16 6.14
N PHE A 13 -8.68 -7.93 6.63
CA PHE A 13 -7.53 -7.10 6.26
C PHE A 13 -6.19 -7.71 6.68
N THR A 14 -6.15 -8.40 7.82
CA THR A 14 -4.95 -9.13 8.27
C THR A 14 -4.59 -10.25 7.31
N LEU A 15 -5.57 -11.06 6.89
CA LEU A 15 -5.37 -12.13 5.92
C LEU A 15 -4.90 -11.59 4.57
N ILE A 16 -5.52 -10.51 4.08
CA ILE A 16 -5.09 -9.83 2.85
C ILE A 16 -3.62 -9.40 2.96
N THR A 17 -3.24 -8.77 4.09
CA THR A 17 -1.87 -8.32 4.33
C THR A 17 -0.88 -9.49 4.33
N MET A 18 -1.23 -10.61 4.99
CA MET A 18 -0.40 -11.81 5.02
C MET A 18 -0.22 -12.44 3.63
N LEU A 19 -1.26 -12.44 2.79
CA LEU A 19 -1.16 -12.89 1.40
C LEU A 19 -0.22 -12.00 0.58
N CYS A 20 -0.27 -10.68 0.81
CA CYS A 20 0.61 -9.73 0.14
C CYS A 20 2.07 -9.80 0.62
N TRP A 21 2.36 -10.36 1.80
CA TRP A 21 3.71 -10.34 2.39
C TRP A 21 4.75 -11.07 1.55
N GLY A 22 4.36 -12.17 0.90
CA GLY A 22 5.23 -12.95 0.01
C GLY A 22 5.26 -12.46 -1.45
N SER A 23 4.51 -11.41 -1.78
CA SER A 23 4.31 -10.97 -3.17
C SER A 23 5.63 -10.67 -3.88
N TRP A 24 6.54 -9.93 -3.24
CA TRP A 24 7.85 -9.60 -3.80
C TRP A 24 8.69 -10.85 -4.10
N ALA A 25 8.88 -11.74 -3.12
CA ALA A 25 9.74 -12.91 -3.30
C ALA A 25 9.17 -13.88 -4.35
N ASN A 26 7.85 -14.05 -4.40
CA ASN A 26 7.19 -14.93 -5.36
C ASN A 26 7.23 -14.36 -6.78
N THR A 27 6.96 -13.06 -6.95
CA THR A 27 7.01 -12.39 -8.26
C THR A 27 8.43 -12.26 -8.79
N GLN A 28 9.42 -12.03 -7.92
CA GLN A 28 10.83 -12.02 -8.30
C GLN A 28 11.27 -13.39 -8.82
N LYS A 29 10.94 -14.49 -8.12
CA LYS A 29 11.26 -15.85 -8.59
C LYS A 29 10.61 -16.18 -9.94
N LEU A 30 9.40 -15.67 -10.16
CA LEU A 30 8.69 -15.84 -11.43
C LEU A 30 9.35 -15.06 -12.57
N ALA A 31 9.70 -13.79 -12.33
CA ALA A 31 10.26 -12.88 -13.33
C ALA A 31 11.77 -13.08 -13.57
N ALA A 32 12.52 -13.63 -12.61
CA ALA A 32 13.99 -13.75 -12.66
C ALA A 32 14.52 -14.51 -13.88
N LYS A 33 13.70 -15.36 -14.51
CA LYS A 33 14.07 -16.13 -15.71
C LYS A 33 14.13 -15.28 -16.97
N THR A 34 13.39 -14.16 -17.02
CA THR A 34 13.17 -13.37 -18.24
C THR A 34 13.42 -11.88 -18.05
N TRP A 35 13.51 -11.41 -16.81
CA TRP A 35 13.64 -9.99 -16.47
C TRP A 35 14.84 -9.77 -15.55
N ARG A 36 15.58 -8.69 -15.82
CA ARG A 36 16.74 -8.31 -15.01
C ARG A 36 16.29 -7.84 -13.63
N PHE A 37 17.10 -8.14 -12.63
CA PHE A 37 16.81 -7.81 -11.23
C PHE A 37 16.62 -6.30 -11.01
N GLU A 38 17.46 -5.48 -11.63
CA GLU A 38 17.41 -4.02 -11.49
C GLU A 38 16.12 -3.44 -12.07
N LEU A 39 15.68 -3.97 -13.23
CA LEU A 39 14.43 -3.55 -13.87
C LEU A 39 13.21 -4.03 -13.08
N PHE A 40 13.25 -5.26 -12.54
CA PHE A 40 12.21 -5.76 -11.64
C PHE A 40 12.02 -4.83 -10.43
N TYR A 41 13.11 -4.33 -9.85
CA TYR A 41 13.04 -3.40 -8.71
C TYR A 41 12.47 -2.05 -9.09
N TRP A 42 12.78 -1.53 -10.29
CA TRP A 42 12.13 -0.32 -10.80
C TRP A 42 10.61 -0.51 -10.88
N ASP A 43 10.16 -1.59 -11.52
CA ASP A 43 8.74 -1.89 -11.67
C ASP A 43 8.07 -2.08 -10.30
N TYR A 44 8.73 -2.78 -9.38
CA TYR A 44 8.24 -3.01 -8.03
C TYR A 44 8.08 -1.72 -7.24
N VAL A 45 9.10 -0.84 -7.24
CA VAL A 45 9.05 0.44 -6.51
C VAL A 45 7.97 1.35 -7.08
N ILE A 46 7.87 1.44 -8.41
CA ILE A 46 6.80 2.22 -9.07
C ILE A 46 5.42 1.68 -8.66
N GLY A 47 5.25 0.35 -8.67
CA GLY A 47 4.02 -0.29 -8.23
C GLY A 47 3.67 0.00 -6.76
N VAL A 48 4.65 -0.05 -5.86
CA VAL A 48 4.47 0.27 -4.43
C VAL A 48 4.06 1.74 -4.26
N VAL A 49 4.72 2.67 -4.95
CA VAL A 49 4.38 4.10 -4.90
C VAL A 49 2.97 4.34 -5.44
N ALA A 50 2.62 3.74 -6.59
CA ALA A 50 1.29 3.87 -7.17
C ALA A 50 0.21 3.32 -6.23
N LEU A 51 0.42 2.13 -5.63
CA LEU A 51 -0.53 1.54 -4.68
C LEU A 51 -0.65 2.38 -3.40
N ALA A 52 0.46 2.92 -2.89
CA ALA A 52 0.46 3.81 -1.74
C ALA A 52 -0.36 5.08 -2.02
N LEU A 53 -0.21 5.69 -3.19
CA LEU A 53 -1.01 6.84 -3.61
C LEU A 53 -2.49 6.46 -3.74
N ILE A 54 -2.80 5.34 -4.40
CA ILE A 54 -4.18 4.85 -4.50
C ILE A 54 -4.78 4.71 -3.10
N PHE A 55 -4.09 4.08 -2.16
CA PHE A 55 -4.59 3.93 -0.79
C PHE A 55 -4.69 5.26 -0.04
N ALA A 56 -3.73 6.17 -0.19
CA ALA A 56 -3.78 7.49 0.42
C ALA A 56 -5.02 8.28 -0.01
N PHE A 57 -5.35 8.29 -1.30
CA PHE A 57 -6.52 8.99 -1.85
C PHE A 57 -7.81 8.18 -1.75
N THR A 58 -7.75 6.88 -1.47
CA THR A 58 -8.92 6.04 -1.22
C THR A 58 -9.12 5.78 0.27
N LEU A 59 -8.68 4.63 0.79
CA LEU A 59 -8.85 4.23 2.19
C LEU A 59 -8.29 5.25 3.19
N GLY A 60 -7.23 6.00 2.85
CA GLY A 60 -6.68 7.07 3.69
C GLY A 60 -7.55 8.32 3.74
N SER A 61 -8.38 8.57 2.73
CA SER A 61 -9.14 9.81 2.58
C SER A 61 -10.66 9.66 2.68
N PHE A 62 -11.22 8.49 2.38
CA PHE A 62 -12.65 8.20 2.54
C PHE A 62 -12.93 7.62 3.94
N GLY A 63 -13.63 8.40 4.77
CA GLY A 63 -14.13 7.98 6.08
C GLY A 63 -14.52 9.19 6.92
N GLU A 64 -15.54 9.04 7.76
CA GLU A 64 -16.07 10.13 8.61
C GLU A 64 -15.20 10.42 9.83
N SER A 65 -14.34 9.48 10.18
CA SER A 65 -13.46 9.54 11.35
C SER A 65 -11.99 9.70 10.94
N GLY A 66 -11.23 10.47 11.71
CA GLY A 66 -9.84 10.80 11.43
C GLY A 66 -9.67 11.91 10.38
N ARG A 67 -8.42 12.19 10.00
CA ARG A 67 -8.07 13.22 9.01
C ARG A 67 -7.85 12.58 7.63
N SER A 68 -8.07 13.35 6.57
CA SER A 68 -7.77 12.90 5.20
C SER A 68 -6.29 13.09 4.89
N PHE A 69 -5.79 12.37 3.88
CA PHE A 69 -4.38 12.39 3.50
C PHE A 69 -3.85 13.82 3.25
N LEU A 70 -4.59 14.65 2.51
CA LEU A 70 -4.16 16.02 2.19
C LEU A 70 -4.09 16.91 3.44
N ALA A 71 -5.03 16.73 4.38
CA ALA A 71 -5.02 17.46 5.64
C ALA A 71 -3.82 17.05 6.52
N ASP A 72 -3.35 15.80 6.43
CA ASP A 72 -2.12 15.37 7.08
C ASP A 72 -0.87 15.92 6.39
N ILE A 73 -0.82 15.99 5.06
CA ILE A 73 0.28 16.63 4.32
C ILE A 73 0.41 18.12 4.69
N GLN A 74 -0.70 18.83 4.85
CA GLN A 74 -0.70 20.25 5.22
C GLN A 74 -0.15 20.54 6.63
N GLN A 75 -0.02 19.53 7.48
CA GLN A 75 0.58 19.69 8.81
C GLN A 75 2.11 19.59 8.80
N ALA A 76 2.71 19.15 7.68
CA ALA A 76 4.16 19.15 7.56
C ALA A 76 4.65 20.60 7.59
N ASP A 77 5.53 20.92 8.54
CA ASP A 77 6.20 22.22 8.56
C ASP A 77 6.98 22.42 7.26
N ALA A 78 6.96 23.65 6.75
CA ALA A 78 7.88 24.03 5.69
C ALA A 78 9.30 24.01 6.28
N ALA A 79 10.08 23.00 5.90
CA ALA A 79 11.49 22.88 6.26
C ALA A 79 12.32 24.08 5.77
#